data_AF-A0A6P0Y547-F1
#
_entry.id   AF-A0A6P0Y547-F1
#
_cell.length_a   1.000
_cell.length_b   1.000
_cell.length_c   1.000
_cell.angle_alpha   90.00
_cell.angle_beta   90.00
_cell.angle_gamma   90.00
#
_symmetry.space_group_name_H-M   'P 1'
#
loop_
_entity.id
_entity.type
_entity.pdbx_description
1 polymer ?
#
loop_
_entity_poly.entity_id
_entity_poly.type
_entity_poly.pdbx_seq_one_letter_code
_entity_poly.pdbx_strand_id
1 'polypeptide(L)'
;MYLLNSDRTTPDYYQHLLNITDAKNPALEPYQFSLKSLTQPGGASFLVMRNLPIDRPLPEPPQDGKRPTSKNTWISEATLFSIQRMIGLQPLSYLQEKGGVLVHEVAPVPGLDKSLSNSGIVALGFHTDDSILKPEFRPEFLTLLGLINEHHTPTFIAPIDWA
;
A
#
# COMPACT_ATOMS: atom_id res chain seq x y z
N MET A 1 14.79 11.99 4.50
CA MET A 1 15.83 11.35 5.35
C MET A 1 15.40 9.90 5.52
N TYR A 2 16.06 8.98 4.82
CA TYR A 2 15.72 7.55 4.86
C TYR A 2 16.34 6.93 6.11
N LEU A 3 15.51 6.62 7.11
CA LEU A 3 15.93 5.76 8.21
C LEU A 3 15.52 4.33 7.85
N LEU A 4 16.28 3.73 6.92
CA LEU A 4 16.18 2.31 6.62
C LEU A 4 16.91 1.56 7.75
N ASN A 5 16.14 0.87 8.60
CA ASN A 5 16.71 -0.07 9.55
C ASN A 5 16.95 -1.40 8.79
N SER A 6 18.23 -1.69 8.53
CA SER A 6 18.73 -2.76 7.65
C SER A 6 18.60 -4.17 8.18
N ASP A 7 18.07 -4.37 9.38
CA ASP A 7 18.36 -5.62 10.12
C ASP A 7 17.26 -6.69 10.04
N ARG A 8 16.17 -6.45 9.28
CA ARG A 8 15.06 -7.43 9.14
C ARG A 8 14.52 -7.65 7.72
N THR A 9 15.08 -6.96 6.74
CA THR A 9 14.75 -7.12 5.31
C THR A 9 16.06 -6.99 4.55
N THR A 10 16.43 -8.02 3.77
CA THR A 10 17.71 -8.02 3.05
C THR A 10 17.83 -6.76 2.17
N PRO A 11 18.94 -6.01 2.21
CA PRO A 11 19.18 -4.87 1.32
C PRO A 11 18.90 -5.17 -0.17
N ASP A 12 19.03 -6.43 -0.57
CA ASP A 12 18.73 -6.94 -1.91
C ASP A 12 17.24 -6.83 -2.29
N TYR A 13 16.32 -6.93 -1.33
CA TYR A 13 14.87 -6.87 -1.56
C TYR A 13 14.42 -5.51 -2.10
N TYR A 14 14.85 -4.44 -1.44
CA TYR A 14 14.48 -3.08 -1.84
C TYR A 14 15.12 -2.69 -3.15
N GLN A 15 16.40 -3.01 -3.32
CA GLN A 15 17.09 -2.74 -4.56
C GLN A 15 16.47 -3.52 -5.72
N HIS A 16 16.01 -4.75 -5.50
CA HIS A 16 15.29 -5.52 -6.50
C HIS A 16 13.96 -4.85 -6.92
N LEU A 17 13.14 -4.42 -5.96
CA LEU A 17 11.88 -3.71 -6.25
C LEU A 17 12.11 -2.37 -6.96
N LEU A 18 13.13 -1.60 -6.56
CA LEU A 18 13.49 -0.37 -7.25
C LEU A 18 13.95 -0.65 -8.68
N ASN A 19 14.80 -1.66 -8.89
CA ASN A 19 15.30 -2.01 -10.22
C ASN A 19 14.18 -2.46 -11.19
N ILE A 20 13.18 -3.21 -10.72
CA ILE A 20 12.04 -3.62 -11.56
C ILE A 20 11.04 -2.47 -11.81
N THR A 21 11.02 -1.44 -10.96
CA THR A 21 10.09 -0.30 -11.07
C THR A 21 10.68 0.90 -11.81
N ASP A 22 12.01 1.02 -11.92
CA ASP A 22 12.69 2.07 -12.70
C ASP A 22 12.57 1.86 -14.22
N ALA A 23 12.20 0.65 -14.67
CA ALA A 23 11.76 0.44 -16.03
C ALA A 23 10.35 1.04 -16.21
N LYS A 24 10.12 1.84 -17.26
CA LYS A 24 8.77 2.29 -17.65
C LYS A 24 7.84 1.07 -17.63
N ASN A 25 6.79 1.11 -16.80
CA ASN A 25 5.79 0.05 -16.76
C ASN A 25 4.71 0.35 -17.80
N PRO A 26 4.73 -0.27 -19.00
CA PRO A 26 3.77 0.04 -20.06
C PRO A 26 2.32 -0.25 -19.64
N ALA A 27 2.10 -1.13 -18.65
CA ALA A 27 0.77 -1.42 -18.13
C ALA A 27 0.15 -0.23 -17.38
N LEU A 28 0.95 0.73 -16.93
CA LEU A 28 0.49 1.91 -16.20
C LEU A 28 0.41 3.17 -17.08
N GLU A 29 0.95 3.14 -18.31
CA GLU A 29 0.88 4.26 -19.26
C GLU A 29 -0.55 4.83 -19.44
N PRO A 30 -1.62 4.02 -19.57
CA PRO A 30 -2.98 4.54 -19.69
C PRO A 30 -3.46 5.36 -18.49
N TYR A 31 -2.85 5.16 -17.31
CA TYR A 31 -3.24 5.83 -16.07
C TYR A 31 -2.41 7.08 -15.76
N GLN A 32 -1.38 7.39 -16.56
CA GLN A 32 -0.42 8.47 -16.25
C GLN A 32 -1.08 9.83 -16.00
N PHE A 33 -2.08 10.20 -16.80
CA PHE A 33 -2.76 11.48 -16.64
C PHE A 33 -3.52 11.53 -15.31
N SER A 34 -4.33 10.51 -15.02
CA SER A 34 -5.08 10.41 -13.77
C SER A 34 -4.12 10.38 -12.57
N LEU A 35 -3.08 9.54 -12.62
CA LEU A 35 -2.07 9.44 -11.58
C LEU A 35 -1.41 10.78 -11.28
N LYS A 36 -0.97 11.51 -12.32
CA LYS A 36 -0.40 12.86 -12.14
C LYS A 36 -1.39 13.84 -11.52
N SER A 37 -2.69 13.69 -11.78
CA SER A 37 -3.70 14.58 -11.20
C SER A 37 -3.75 14.52 -9.67
N LEU A 38 -3.39 13.39 -9.05
CA LEU A 38 -3.38 13.25 -7.58
C LEU A 38 -2.52 14.31 -6.89
N THR A 39 -1.39 14.70 -7.49
CA THR A 39 -0.42 15.62 -6.90
C THR A 39 -0.59 17.07 -7.36
N GLN A 40 -1.63 17.37 -8.14
CA GLN A 40 -1.90 18.73 -8.61
C GLN A 40 -2.91 19.45 -7.68
N PRO A 41 -2.78 20.77 -7.48
CA PRO A 41 -3.80 21.56 -6.84
C PRO A 41 -5.17 21.40 -7.54
N GLY A 42 -6.23 21.12 -6.77
CA GLY A 42 -7.57 20.85 -7.31
C GLY A 42 -7.70 19.51 -8.04
N GLY A 43 -6.68 18.64 -7.92
CA GLY A 43 -6.69 17.28 -8.44
C GLY A 43 -7.60 16.34 -7.67
N ALA A 44 -7.68 15.08 -8.12
CA ALA A 44 -8.49 14.07 -7.46
C ALA A 44 -7.93 13.73 -6.06
N SER A 45 -8.81 13.62 -5.05
CA SER A 45 -8.41 13.22 -3.69
C SER A 45 -8.14 11.71 -3.57
N PHE A 46 -8.65 10.90 -4.50
CA PHE A 46 -8.41 9.46 -4.59
C PHE A 46 -8.60 8.96 -6.03
N LEU A 47 -8.04 7.77 -6.32
CA LEU A 47 -8.27 7.06 -7.58
C LEU A 47 -8.52 5.58 -7.31
N VAL A 48 -9.44 4.99 -8.08
CA VAL A 48 -9.68 3.54 -8.09
C VAL A 48 -9.23 2.98 -9.43
N MET A 49 -8.15 2.20 -9.39
CA MET A 49 -7.64 1.46 -10.55
C MET A 49 -8.09 0.00 -10.46
N ARG A 50 -8.40 -0.61 -11.61
CA ARG A 50 -8.89 -1.99 -11.70
C ARG A 50 -8.02 -2.79 -12.66
N ASN A 51 -8.04 -4.12 -12.52
CA ASN A 51 -7.30 -5.05 -13.37
C ASN A 51 -5.79 -4.80 -13.38
N LEU A 52 -5.24 -4.37 -12.24
CA LEU A 52 -3.81 -4.21 -12.06
C LEU A 52 -3.10 -5.58 -11.98
N PRO A 53 -1.82 -5.67 -12.39
CA PRO A 53 -1.05 -6.90 -12.24
C PRO A 53 -0.94 -7.31 -10.78
N ILE A 54 -1.18 -8.60 -10.52
CA ILE A 54 -1.00 -9.24 -9.22
C ILE A 54 -0.35 -10.62 -9.43
N ASP A 55 0.16 -11.18 -8.34
CA ASP A 55 0.76 -12.52 -8.33
C ASP A 55 -0.31 -13.60 -8.61
N ARG A 56 0.07 -14.65 -9.34
CA ARG A 56 -0.82 -15.79 -9.62
C ARG A 56 -0.03 -17.11 -9.62
N PRO A 57 -0.52 -18.17 -8.94
CA PRO A 57 -1.67 -18.17 -8.02
C PRO A 57 -1.38 -17.33 -6.77
N LEU A 58 -2.43 -16.82 -6.13
CA LEU A 58 -2.32 -16.18 -4.81
C LEU A 58 -2.35 -17.26 -3.72
N PRO A 59 -1.55 -17.13 -2.64
CA PRO A 59 -1.72 -17.94 -1.45
C PRO A 59 -2.97 -17.51 -0.66
N GLU A 60 -3.38 -18.34 0.29
CA GLU A 60 -4.39 -17.96 1.29
C GLU A 60 -3.99 -16.69 2.07
N PRO A 61 -4.94 -15.86 2.52
CA PRO A 61 -4.66 -14.70 3.35
C PRO A 61 -3.81 -15.07 4.58
N PRO A 62 -2.77 -14.29 4.91
CA PRO A 62 -1.93 -14.58 6.05
C PRO A 62 -2.68 -14.40 7.37
N GLN A 63 -2.45 -15.31 8.32
CA GLN A 63 -3.06 -15.25 9.66
C GLN A 63 -2.17 -14.56 10.70
N ASP A 64 -0.96 -14.14 10.35
CA ASP A 64 -0.01 -13.49 11.26
C ASP A 64 0.31 -12.04 10.88
N GLY A 65 -0.39 -11.51 9.87
CA GLY A 65 -0.20 -10.15 9.36
C GLY A 65 1.15 -9.93 8.69
N LYS A 66 1.85 -10.99 8.28
CA LYS A 66 3.10 -10.94 7.52
C LYS A 66 2.88 -11.48 6.11
N ARG A 67 3.74 -11.07 5.18
CA ARG A 67 3.71 -11.56 3.81
C ARG A 67 3.85 -13.09 3.78
N PRO A 68 2.94 -13.82 3.10
CA PRO A 68 3.04 -15.27 2.99
C PRO A 68 4.37 -15.70 2.37
N THR A 69 5.06 -16.64 2.99
CA THR A 69 6.33 -17.22 2.46
C THR A 69 6.11 -18.04 1.20
N SER A 70 4.88 -18.54 0.99
CA SER A 70 4.45 -19.25 -0.22
C SER A 70 4.21 -18.33 -1.43
N LYS A 71 4.21 -17.00 -1.23
CA LYS A 71 4.13 -16.03 -2.32
C LYS A 71 5.49 -15.89 -3.00
N ASN A 72 5.67 -16.57 -4.12
CA ASN A 72 6.97 -16.74 -4.77
C ASN A 72 7.41 -15.56 -5.67
N THR A 73 6.52 -14.61 -5.94
CA THR A 73 6.78 -13.44 -6.80
C THR A 73 6.36 -12.15 -6.09
N TRP A 74 6.72 -11.00 -6.68
CA TRP A 74 6.53 -9.67 -6.08
C TRP A 74 5.73 -8.73 -6.98
N ILE A 75 4.84 -9.28 -7.81
CA ILE A 75 4.14 -8.51 -8.85
C ILE A 75 3.24 -7.45 -8.21
N SER A 76 2.54 -7.79 -7.13
CA SER A 76 1.64 -6.86 -6.43
C SER A 76 2.40 -5.72 -5.76
N GLU A 77 3.51 -6.04 -5.09
CA GLU A 77 4.41 -5.08 -4.43
C GLU A 77 5.06 -4.16 -5.46
N ALA A 78 5.56 -4.72 -6.56
CA ALA A 78 6.11 -3.95 -7.68
C ALA A 78 5.09 -3.00 -8.28
N THR A 79 3.83 -3.46 -8.43
CA THR A 79 2.73 -2.63 -8.94
C THR A 79 2.47 -1.43 -8.03
N LEU A 80 2.39 -1.64 -6.72
CA LEU A 80 2.25 -0.55 -5.74
C LEU A 80 3.39 0.47 -5.85
N PHE A 81 4.64 -0.01 -5.93
CA PHE A 81 5.81 0.86 -6.02
C PHE A 81 5.86 1.64 -7.35
N SER A 82 5.55 0.98 -8.47
CA SER A 82 5.47 1.66 -9.77
C SER A 82 4.45 2.80 -9.76
N ILE A 83 3.28 2.59 -9.14
CA ILE A 83 2.25 3.63 -9.01
C ILE A 83 2.81 4.83 -8.23
N GLN A 84 3.41 4.59 -7.05
CA GLN A 84 3.98 5.65 -6.21
C GLN A 84 5.08 6.42 -6.95
N ARG A 85 5.98 5.70 -7.65
CA ARG A 85 7.07 6.28 -8.43
C ARG A 85 6.55 7.17 -9.57
N MET A 86 5.50 6.74 -10.26
CA MET A 86 4.91 7.48 -11.38
C MET A 86 4.26 8.80 -10.96
N ILE A 87 3.81 8.91 -9.71
CA ILE A 87 3.30 10.16 -9.14
C ILE A 87 4.39 10.99 -8.45
N GLY A 88 5.65 10.59 -8.58
CA GLY A 88 6.80 11.31 -8.03
C GLY A 88 7.06 11.07 -6.54
N LEU A 89 6.38 10.08 -5.94
CA LEU A 89 6.53 9.75 -4.53
C LEU A 89 7.55 8.61 -4.32
N GLN A 90 7.91 8.42 -3.06
CA GLN A 90 8.80 7.37 -2.61
C GLN A 90 8.09 6.56 -1.52
N PRO A 91 8.28 5.22 -1.48
CA PRO A 91 7.77 4.41 -0.39
C PRO A 91 8.26 4.90 0.97
N LEU A 92 7.34 4.94 1.93
CA LEU A 92 7.58 5.32 3.31
C LEU A 92 7.05 4.21 4.22
N SER A 93 7.81 3.88 5.27
CA SER A 93 7.34 3.04 6.38
C SER A 93 7.84 3.59 7.71
N TYR A 94 7.20 3.17 8.79
CA TYR A 94 7.58 3.50 10.16
C TYR A 94 8.07 2.24 10.87
N LEU A 95 9.20 2.32 11.57
CA LEU A 95 9.77 1.17 12.28
C LEU A 95 8.78 0.57 13.30
N GLN A 96 7.97 1.43 13.92
CA GLN A 96 6.95 1.07 14.91
C GLN A 96 5.74 0.36 14.27
N GLU A 97 5.55 0.47 12.96
CA GLU A 97 4.46 -0.18 12.24
C GLU A 97 4.95 -1.42 11.51
N LYS A 98 4.41 -2.58 11.90
CA LYS A 98 4.73 -3.88 11.27
C LYS A 98 6.24 -4.16 11.13
N GLY A 99 7.06 -3.56 12.01
CA GLY A 99 8.51 -3.71 11.99
C GLY A 99 9.22 -2.94 10.87
N GLY A 100 8.60 -1.91 10.30
CA GLY A 100 9.19 -1.05 9.26
C GLY A 100 9.19 -1.63 7.86
N VAL A 101 8.44 -2.70 7.60
CA VAL A 101 8.31 -3.26 6.24
C VAL A 101 7.56 -2.28 5.34
N LEU A 102 8.00 -2.10 4.09
CA LEU A 102 7.41 -1.10 3.18
C LEU A 102 6.02 -1.46 2.65
N VAL A 103 5.69 -2.76 2.61
CA VAL A 103 4.38 -3.25 2.17
C VAL A 103 3.74 -4.02 3.30
N HIS A 104 2.60 -3.53 3.76
CA HIS A 104 1.85 -4.12 4.86
C HIS A 104 0.77 -5.07 4.33
N GLU A 105 0.65 -6.24 4.95
CA GLU A 105 -0.50 -7.10 4.75
C GLU A 105 -1.69 -6.58 5.55
N VAL A 106 -2.84 -6.45 4.86
CA VAL A 106 -4.13 -6.08 5.45
C VAL A 106 -5.01 -7.32 5.41
N ALA A 107 -5.02 -8.07 6.50
CA ALA A 107 -5.75 -9.32 6.63
C ALA A 107 -6.14 -9.56 8.09
N PRO A 108 -7.29 -10.19 8.37
CA PRO A 108 -7.67 -10.58 9.72
C PRO A 108 -6.61 -11.46 10.38
N VAL A 109 -6.24 -11.13 11.62
CA VAL A 109 -5.32 -11.93 12.44
C VAL A 109 -6.09 -12.49 13.62
N PRO A 110 -6.11 -13.82 13.82
CA PRO A 110 -6.78 -14.44 14.95
C PRO A 110 -6.33 -13.84 16.28
N GLY A 111 -7.28 -13.48 17.15
CA GLY A 111 -7.02 -12.84 18.44
C GLY A 111 -6.94 -11.32 18.38
N LEU A 112 -6.89 -10.71 17.18
CA LEU A 112 -6.99 -9.26 16.98
C LEU A 112 -8.37 -8.84 16.48
N ASP A 113 -9.37 -9.71 16.57
CA ASP A 113 -10.72 -9.54 16.00
C ASP A 113 -11.37 -8.21 16.39
N LYS A 114 -11.19 -7.80 17.65
CA LYS A 114 -11.75 -6.57 18.22
C LYS A 114 -10.86 -5.33 18.06
N SER A 115 -9.71 -5.46 17.41
CA SER A 115 -8.78 -4.35 17.23
C SER A 115 -9.31 -3.35 16.18
N LEU A 116 -9.14 -2.06 16.43
CA LEU A 116 -9.39 -1.01 15.44
C LEU A 116 -8.14 -0.85 14.56
N SER A 117 -7.84 -1.87 13.75
CA SER A 117 -6.62 -1.93 12.92
C SER A 117 -6.85 -2.72 11.64
N ASN A 118 -5.84 -2.74 10.76
CA ASN A 118 -5.81 -3.58 9.56
C ASN A 118 -5.85 -5.10 9.81
N SER A 119 -5.78 -5.53 11.07
CA SER A 119 -5.84 -6.93 11.48
C SER A 119 -7.13 -7.32 12.20
N GLY A 120 -8.03 -6.36 12.43
CA GLY A 120 -9.33 -6.60 13.06
C GLY A 120 -10.43 -6.95 12.04
N ILE A 121 -11.59 -7.32 12.59
CA ILE A 121 -12.82 -7.60 11.80
C ILE A 121 -14.00 -6.71 12.22
N VAL A 122 -13.77 -5.81 13.17
CA VAL A 122 -14.75 -4.79 13.58
C VAL A 122 -14.73 -3.60 12.62
N ALA A 123 -15.78 -2.79 12.64
CA ALA A 123 -15.85 -1.58 11.85
C ALA A 123 -14.68 -0.62 12.20
N LEU A 124 -13.82 -0.36 11.23
CA LEU A 124 -12.74 0.61 11.35
C LEU A 124 -13.30 2.00 11.07
N GLY A 125 -13.30 2.87 12.08
CA GLY A 125 -13.83 4.23 11.96
C GLY A 125 -13.05 5.08 10.95
N PHE A 126 -13.67 6.13 10.41
CA PHE A 126 -13.00 7.11 9.57
C PHE A 126 -11.83 7.77 10.32
N HIS A 127 -10.69 7.88 9.65
CA HIS A 127 -9.50 8.53 10.18
C HIS A 127 -8.61 8.99 9.03
N THR A 128 -7.66 9.87 9.36
CA THR A 128 -6.49 10.13 8.53
C THR A 128 -5.34 9.30 9.09
N ASP A 129 -4.69 8.49 8.26
CA ASP A 129 -3.54 7.68 8.64
C ASP A 129 -2.45 8.54 9.30
N ASP A 130 -1.93 8.04 10.42
CA ASP A 130 -0.85 8.68 11.20
C ASP A 130 -1.07 10.16 11.54
N SER A 131 -2.34 10.57 11.72
CA SER A 131 -2.71 11.95 12.03
C SER A 131 -2.02 12.54 13.28
N ILE A 132 -1.52 11.70 14.19
CA ILE A 132 -0.77 12.12 15.36
C ILE A 132 0.65 12.62 15.04
N LEU A 133 1.22 12.25 13.88
CA LEU A 133 2.55 12.68 13.46
C LEU A 133 2.52 14.15 13.04
N LYS A 134 3.69 14.80 13.05
CA LYS A 134 3.81 16.14 12.46
C LYS A 134 3.61 16.06 10.94
N PRO A 135 3.08 17.10 10.28
CA PRO A 135 2.76 17.06 8.85
C PRO A 135 3.92 16.59 7.96
N GLU A 136 5.15 16.99 8.25
CA GLU A 136 6.35 16.62 7.48
C GLU A 136 6.72 15.12 7.58
N PHE A 137 6.11 14.38 8.49
CA PHE A 137 6.32 12.95 8.70
C PHE A 137 5.12 12.08 8.36
N ARG A 138 3.98 12.66 7.95
CA ARG A 138 2.79 11.90 7.57
C ARG A 138 2.94 11.33 6.16
N PRO A 139 2.28 10.22 5.84
CA PRO A 139 2.18 9.79 4.45
C PRO A 139 1.34 10.81 3.67
N GLU A 140 1.80 11.16 2.47
CA GLU A 140 1.02 12.02 1.55
C GLU A 140 -0.14 11.25 0.92
N PHE A 141 0.08 9.97 0.61
CA PHE A 141 -0.91 9.08 0.02
C PHE A 141 -0.83 7.69 0.67
N LEU A 142 -1.99 7.07 0.82
CA LEU A 142 -2.12 5.64 1.10
C LEU A 142 -2.48 4.91 -0.19
N THR A 143 -1.72 3.87 -0.54
CA THR A 143 -2.01 3.01 -1.70
C THR A 143 -2.43 1.63 -1.21
N LEU A 144 -3.64 1.21 -1.58
CA LEU A 144 -4.20 -0.12 -1.27
C LEU A 144 -4.38 -0.93 -2.55
N LEU A 145 -3.94 -2.19 -2.55
CA LEU A 145 -4.12 -3.13 -3.66
C LEU A 145 -4.86 -4.37 -3.15
N GLY A 146 -6.11 -4.55 -3.60
CA GLY A 146 -6.90 -5.72 -3.25
C GLY A 146 -6.37 -6.98 -3.91
N LEU A 147 -6.00 -7.97 -3.10
CA LEU A 147 -5.56 -9.29 -3.58
C LEU A 147 -6.70 -10.31 -3.52
N ILE A 148 -7.36 -10.42 -2.36
CA ILE A 148 -8.46 -11.34 -2.09
C ILE A 148 -9.56 -10.56 -1.36
N ASN A 149 -10.79 -10.58 -1.88
CA ASN A 149 -11.97 -9.96 -1.25
C ASN A 149 -13.26 -10.68 -1.64
N GLU A 150 -13.36 -11.96 -1.29
CA GLU A 150 -14.49 -12.82 -1.65
C GLU A 150 -15.81 -12.36 -1.03
N HIS A 151 -15.74 -11.69 0.12
CA HIS A 151 -16.92 -11.17 0.84
C HIS A 151 -17.34 -9.77 0.40
N HIS A 152 -16.68 -9.19 -0.61
CA HIS A 152 -16.97 -7.83 -1.09
C HIS A 152 -16.96 -6.79 0.04
N THR A 153 -16.07 -6.95 1.02
CA THR A 153 -15.90 -6.01 2.13
C THR A 153 -15.55 -4.62 1.56
N PRO A 154 -16.35 -3.59 1.86
CA PRO A 154 -16.14 -2.26 1.29
C PRO A 154 -15.04 -1.49 2.04
N THR A 155 -14.34 -0.62 1.31
CA THR A 155 -13.55 0.48 1.88
C THR A 155 -14.35 1.78 1.67
N PHE A 156 -14.66 2.48 2.76
CA PHE A 156 -15.34 3.77 2.68
C PHE A 156 -14.31 4.90 2.63
N ILE A 157 -14.50 5.84 1.71
CA ILE A 157 -13.65 7.03 1.54
C ILE A 157 -14.56 8.25 1.60
N ALA A 158 -14.19 9.23 2.41
CA ALA A 158 -14.92 10.49 2.59
C ALA A 158 -13.98 11.67 2.34
N PRO A 159 -13.93 12.23 1.12
CA PRO A 159 -13.13 13.42 0.84
C PRO A 159 -13.68 14.64 1.59
N ILE A 160 -12.78 15.55 2.00
CA ILE A 160 -13.16 16.81 2.67
C ILE A 160 -13.77 17.79 1.66
N ASP A 161 -13.29 17.79 0.42
CA ASP A 161 -13.86 18.64 -0.62
C ASP A 161 -15.21 18.07 -1.06
N TRP A 162 -16.28 18.58 -0.44
CA TRP A 162 -17.65 18.39 -0.90
C TRP A 162 -17.82 19.16 -2.20
N ALA A 163 -18.14 18.47 -3.29
CA ALA A 163 -18.70 19.11 -4.48
C ALA A 163 -20.09 19.68 -4.19
#